data_AF-A0A935P0Q8-F1
#
_entry.id   AF-A0A935P0Q8-F1
#
_cell.length_a   1.000
_cell.length_b   1.000
_cell.length_c   1.000
_cell.angle_alpha   90.00
_cell.angle_beta   90.00
_cell.angle_gamma   90.00
#
_symmetry.space_group_name_H-M   'P 1'
#
loop_
_entity.id
_entity.type
_entity.pdbx_description
1 polymer ?
#
loop_
_entity_poly.entity_id
_entity_poly.type
_entity_poly.pdbx_seq_one_letter_code
_entity_poly.pdbx_strand_id
1 'polypeptide(L)'
;MRTRFAVTLMLLAAGCSKSGSQEQAPPMESGGGAVAAAPAGAAGDPAAKAKEIFQQRCTPCHGPAGEGDGPASAGLNPKPRKFSDAEWQKSVNDDHLVKVIRYGGAAVGKSAAMPGNPDLSDPAVIAALKDVVRAFSK
;
A
#
# COMPACT_ATOMS: atom_id res chain seq x y z
N MET A 1 -34.31 -10.49 -75.36
CA MET A 1 -35.27 -10.41 -74.23
C MET A 1 -34.83 -9.24 -73.34
N ARG A 2 -35.55 -8.11 -73.26
CA ARG A 2 -36.75 -7.86 -72.42
C ARG A 2 -36.49 -8.35 -70.98
N THR A 3 -36.50 -7.54 -69.92
CA THR A 3 -37.58 -6.65 -69.50
C THR A 3 -37.13 -5.68 -68.38
N ARG A 4 -37.87 -4.57 -68.28
CA ARG A 4 -37.83 -3.45 -67.33
C ARG A 4 -38.09 -3.87 -65.86
N PHE A 5 -37.81 -2.98 -64.91
CA PHE A 5 -38.66 -2.52 -63.76
C PHE A 5 -37.73 -1.88 -62.70
N ALA A 6 -37.65 -0.55 -62.63
CA ALA A 6 -38.53 0.36 -61.89
C ALA A 6 -38.12 0.52 -60.40
N VAL A 7 -37.53 1.70 -60.16
CA VAL A 7 -37.52 2.54 -58.96
C VAL A 7 -38.33 2.03 -57.76
N THR A 8 -37.70 1.98 -56.59
CA THR A 8 -38.35 2.33 -55.32
C THR A 8 -37.38 3.14 -54.46
N LEU A 9 -37.76 4.39 -54.26
CA LEU A 9 -37.26 5.34 -53.28
C LEU A 9 -38.02 5.09 -51.96
N MET A 10 -37.33 4.80 -50.85
CA MET A 10 -37.90 5.06 -49.53
C MET A 10 -36.83 5.10 -48.40
N LEU A 11 -36.51 6.33 -48.01
CA LEU A 11 -36.53 6.90 -46.64
C LEU A 11 -35.92 6.13 -45.44
N LEU A 12 -35.02 6.88 -44.76
CA LEU A 12 -34.87 7.05 -43.31
C LEU A 12 -34.56 5.83 -42.42
N ALA A 13 -33.43 5.89 -41.69
CA ALA A 13 -33.41 6.29 -40.28
C ALA A 13 -32.00 6.12 -39.67
N ALA A 14 -31.69 7.03 -38.75
CA ALA A 14 -30.50 7.08 -37.91
C ALA A 14 -30.42 5.92 -36.90
N GLY A 15 -29.23 5.68 -36.35
CA GLY A 15 -29.11 5.05 -35.03
C GLY A 15 -27.81 4.28 -34.80
N CYS A 16 -26.97 4.79 -33.90
CA CYS A 16 -25.82 4.08 -33.35
C CYS A 16 -26.28 2.81 -32.61
N SER A 17 -25.60 1.68 -32.84
CA SER A 17 -25.69 0.51 -31.95
C SER A 17 -24.29 0.02 -31.62
N LYS A 18 -23.84 0.34 -30.40
CA LYS A 18 -22.75 -0.39 -29.74
C LYS A 18 -23.40 -1.50 -28.92
N SER A 19 -23.20 -2.72 -29.40
CA SER A 19 -23.62 -3.98 -28.77
C SER A 19 -22.65 -4.40 -27.66
N GLY A 20 -23.17 -5.11 -26.65
CA GLY A 20 -22.41 -5.83 -25.61
C GLY A 20 -22.69 -5.31 -24.20
N SER A 21 -23.86 -5.59 -23.61
CA SER A 21 -24.14 -6.72 -22.69
C SER A 21 -23.26 -6.77 -21.45
N GLN A 22 -23.77 -6.19 -20.34
CA GLN A 22 -23.49 -6.71 -19.01
C GLN A 22 -24.64 -7.65 -18.63
N GLU A 23 -24.28 -8.90 -18.38
CA GLU A 23 -25.13 -9.96 -17.84
C GLU A 23 -25.33 -9.71 -16.35
N GLN A 24 -26.60 -9.62 -15.95
CA GLN A 24 -27.06 -9.30 -14.60
C GLN A 24 -27.41 -10.61 -13.89
N ALA A 25 -26.77 -10.92 -12.76
CA ALA A 25 -27.15 -12.05 -11.90
C ALA A 25 -28.11 -11.60 -10.75
N PRO A 26 -29.05 -12.46 -10.30
CA PRO A 26 -30.19 -12.09 -9.45
C PRO A 26 -29.88 -11.92 -7.94
N PRO A 27 -30.83 -11.33 -7.16
CA PRO A 27 -30.60 -10.84 -5.80
C PRO A 27 -30.79 -11.92 -4.74
N MET A 28 -29.99 -11.87 -3.67
CA MET A 28 -30.23 -12.60 -2.43
C MET A 28 -30.29 -11.58 -1.28
N GLU A 29 -31.48 -11.43 -0.72
CA GLU A 29 -31.82 -10.52 0.36
C GLU A 29 -31.47 -11.08 1.75
N SER A 30 -31.16 -10.13 2.64
CA SER A 30 -31.42 -10.12 4.08
C SER A 30 -30.52 -10.94 5.02
N GLY A 31 -29.66 -10.20 5.71
CA GLY A 31 -29.04 -10.56 6.97
C GLY A 31 -28.62 -9.29 7.70
N GLY A 32 -29.56 -8.71 8.44
CA GLY A 32 -29.34 -7.51 9.24
C GLY A 32 -28.26 -7.71 10.31
N GLY A 33 -27.26 -6.84 10.25
CA GLY A 33 -26.31 -6.57 11.31
C GLY A 33 -25.69 -5.24 10.98
N ALA A 34 -26.02 -4.21 11.76
CA ALA A 34 -25.33 -2.94 11.69
C ALA A 34 -23.84 -3.21 11.84
N VAL A 35 -23.11 -3.24 10.72
CA VAL A 35 -21.67 -3.06 10.76
C VAL A 35 -21.53 -1.62 11.20
N ALA A 36 -21.26 -1.47 12.49
CA ALA A 36 -20.78 -0.23 13.07
C ALA A 36 -19.81 0.36 12.06
N ALA A 37 -20.07 1.61 11.67
CA ALA A 37 -19.13 2.40 10.90
C ALA A 37 -17.74 2.15 11.52
N ALA A 38 -16.87 1.47 10.77
CA ALA A 38 -15.46 1.41 11.13
C ALA A 38 -15.06 2.86 11.39
N PRO A 39 -14.47 3.19 12.56
CA PRO A 39 -14.14 4.58 12.81
C PRO A 39 -13.25 5.02 11.67
N ALA A 40 -13.74 6.03 10.94
CA ALA A 40 -12.99 6.79 9.98
C ALA A 40 -11.60 7.03 10.59
N GLY A 41 -10.56 6.64 9.85
CA GLY A 41 -9.18 6.77 10.29
C GLY A 41 -9.00 8.10 11.00
N ALA A 42 -8.56 8.02 12.24
CA ALA A 42 -8.33 9.19 13.06
C ALA A 42 -7.43 10.15 12.28
N ALA A 43 -7.98 11.30 11.89
CA ALA A 43 -7.19 12.50 12.03
C ALA A 43 -6.87 12.61 13.53
N GLY A 44 -5.71 12.09 13.98
CA GLY A 44 -5.19 12.43 15.31
C GLY A 44 -4.40 11.40 16.13
N ASP A 45 -4.04 10.19 15.69
CA ASP A 45 -3.09 9.33 16.45
C ASP A 45 -1.83 8.98 15.64
N PRO A 46 -0.67 9.56 16.00
CA PRO A 46 0.62 9.22 15.38
C PRO A 46 1.00 7.75 15.50
N ALA A 47 0.61 7.06 16.59
CA ALA A 47 0.94 5.66 16.81
C ALA A 47 0.17 4.73 15.87
N ALA A 48 -1.15 4.93 15.75
CA ALA A 48 -1.96 4.23 14.76
C ALA A 48 -1.44 4.49 13.34
N LYS A 49 -1.10 5.74 13.01
CA LYS A 49 -0.59 6.08 11.68
C LYS A 49 0.76 5.44 11.39
N ALA A 50 1.66 5.42 12.36
CA ALA A 50 2.96 4.75 12.23
C ALA A 50 2.81 3.24 11.99
N LYS A 51 1.90 2.56 12.68
CA LYS A 51 1.62 1.13 12.45
C LYS A 51 1.12 0.87 11.04
N GLU A 52 0.19 1.68 10.54
CA GLU A 52 -0.29 1.60 9.16
C GLU A 52 0.84 1.79 8.15
N ILE A 53 1.67 2.83 8.35
CA ILE A 53 2.81 3.11 7.48
C ILE A 53 3.82 1.96 7.51
N PHE A 54 4.13 1.42 8.70
CA PHE A 54 5.04 0.29 8.83
C PHE A 54 4.53 -0.91 8.03
N GLN A 55 3.25 -1.24 8.19
CA GLN A 55 2.58 -2.32 7.46
C GLN A 55 2.67 -2.13 5.95
N GLN A 56 2.37 -0.93 5.44
CA GLN A 56 2.31 -0.67 4.00
C GLN A 56 3.69 -0.50 3.34
N ARG A 57 4.63 0.15 4.03
CA ARG A 57 5.90 0.59 3.43
C ARG A 57 7.12 -0.22 3.87
N CYS A 58 7.13 -0.68 5.12
CA CYS A 58 8.31 -1.31 5.72
C CYS A 58 8.28 -2.84 5.62
N THR A 59 7.12 -3.45 5.86
CA THR A 59 6.99 -4.93 5.85
C THR A 59 7.35 -5.62 4.53
N PRO A 60 7.19 -5.02 3.32
CA PRO A 60 7.62 -5.68 2.09
C PRO A 60 9.10 -6.06 2.08
N CYS A 61 9.94 -5.31 2.80
CA CYS A 61 11.37 -5.58 2.95
C CYS A 61 11.71 -6.16 4.33
N HIS A 62 11.21 -5.55 5.40
CA HIS A 62 11.58 -5.91 6.78
C HIS A 62 10.75 -7.06 7.37
N GLY A 63 9.66 -7.48 6.71
CA GLY A 63 8.74 -8.50 7.21
C GLY A 63 7.78 -7.95 8.28
N PRO A 64 6.61 -8.60 8.49
CA PRO A 64 5.65 -8.21 9.52
C PRO A 64 6.19 -8.41 10.94
N ALA A 65 7.08 -9.39 11.11
CA ALA A 65 7.77 -9.67 12.36
C ALA A 65 9.11 -8.92 12.51
N GLY A 66 9.47 -8.04 11.55
CA GLY A 66 10.73 -7.29 11.60
C GLY A 66 11.98 -8.15 11.40
N GLU A 67 11.85 -9.34 10.82
CA GLU A 67 12.93 -10.32 10.71
C GLU A 67 13.85 -10.08 9.50
N GLY A 68 13.56 -9.08 8.67
CA GLY A 68 14.33 -8.78 7.47
C GLY A 68 14.07 -9.76 6.32
N ASP A 69 12.94 -10.45 6.36
CA ASP A 69 12.54 -11.56 5.49
C ASP A 69 11.28 -11.24 4.66
N GLY A 70 10.92 -9.97 4.52
CA GLY A 70 9.81 -9.55 3.66
C GLY A 70 10.03 -10.01 2.21
N PRO A 71 8.97 -10.17 1.39
CA PRO A 71 9.08 -10.73 0.04
C PRO A 71 10.15 -10.05 -0.85
N ALA A 72 10.35 -8.74 -0.70
CA ALA A 72 11.37 -8.00 -1.45
C ALA A 72 12.81 -8.25 -0.96
N SER A 73 12.99 -8.74 0.28
CA SER A 73 14.31 -8.98 0.88
C SER A 73 15.16 -9.99 0.11
N ALA A 74 14.54 -10.91 -0.63
CA ALA A 74 15.24 -11.94 -1.40
C ALA A 74 16.15 -11.35 -2.50
N GLY A 75 15.79 -10.19 -3.05
CA GLY A 75 16.57 -9.48 -4.06
C GLY A 75 17.58 -8.48 -3.51
N LEU A 76 17.71 -8.35 -2.19
CA LEU A 76 18.52 -7.32 -1.55
C LEU A 76 19.82 -7.90 -0.98
N ASN A 77 20.93 -7.26 -1.31
CA ASN A 77 22.24 -7.53 -0.70
C ASN A 77 22.89 -6.21 -0.23
N PRO A 78 23.11 -6.02 1.09
CA PRO A 78 22.76 -6.94 2.18
C PRO A 78 21.23 -7.06 2.36
N LYS A 79 20.78 -8.16 2.97
CA LYS A 79 19.40 -8.30 3.42
C LYS A 79 19.04 -7.21 4.45
N PRO A 80 17.77 -6.80 4.54
CA PRO A 80 17.31 -5.92 5.61
C PRO A 80 17.63 -6.52 6.98
N ARG A 81 17.86 -5.63 7.95
CA ARG A 81 18.23 -6.02 9.29
C ARG A 81 17.04 -6.62 10.05
N LYS A 82 17.34 -7.66 10.83
CA LYS A 82 16.47 -8.23 11.87
C LYS A 82 16.34 -7.26 13.05
N PHE A 83 15.14 -6.77 13.33
CA PHE A 83 14.88 -5.81 14.41
C PHE A 83 14.78 -6.47 15.80
N SER A 84 14.53 -7.78 15.86
CA SER A 84 14.56 -8.54 17.12
C SER A 84 15.97 -8.88 17.63
N ASP A 85 17.01 -8.47 16.91
CA ASP A 85 18.41 -8.56 17.38
C ASP A 85 18.65 -7.58 18.54
N ALA A 86 18.68 -8.12 19.76
CA ALA A 86 18.84 -7.33 20.99
C ALA A 86 20.19 -6.61 21.09
N GLU A 87 21.27 -7.21 20.59
CA GLU A 87 22.59 -6.58 20.63
C GLU A 87 22.65 -5.41 19.66
N TRP A 88 22.06 -5.56 18.46
CA TRP A 88 21.90 -4.44 17.55
C TRP A 88 21.05 -3.32 18.15
N GLN A 89 19.91 -3.65 18.76
CA GLN A 89 19.02 -2.64 19.38
C GLN A 89 19.75 -1.84 20.45
N LYS A 90 20.56 -2.48 21.29
CA LYS A 90 21.40 -1.78 22.29
C LYS A 90 22.48 -0.91 21.65
N SER A 91 23.02 -1.33 20.49
CA SER A 91 24.12 -0.61 19.81
C SER A 91 23.68 0.64 19.06
N VAL A 92 22.39 0.77 18.74
CA VAL A 92 21.85 1.88 17.94
C VAL A 92 21.02 2.81 18.81
N ASN A 93 21.17 4.13 18.60
CA ASN A 93 20.36 5.13 19.31
C ASN A 93 19.12 5.56 18.48
N ASP A 94 18.19 6.22 19.15
CA ASP A 94 16.90 6.62 18.58
C ASP A 94 17.05 7.64 17.43
N ASP A 95 17.97 8.60 17.55
CA ASP A 95 18.24 9.58 16.51
C ASP A 95 18.74 8.94 15.21
N HIS A 96 19.57 7.89 15.34
CA HIS A 96 20.01 7.10 14.19
C HIS A 96 18.81 6.44 13.51
N LEU A 97 17.93 5.78 14.27
CA LEU A 97 16.74 5.14 13.71
C LEU A 97 15.82 6.15 13.01
N VAL A 98 15.56 7.30 13.63
CA VAL A 98 14.79 8.41 13.03
C VAL A 98 15.43 8.89 11.72
N LYS A 99 16.76 9.06 11.71
CA LYS A 99 17.50 9.47 10.50
C LYS A 99 17.37 8.43 9.38
N VAL A 100 17.49 7.14 9.70
CA VAL A 100 17.32 6.07 8.69
C VAL A 100 15.89 6.02 8.16
N ILE A 101 14.87 6.13 9.02
CA ILE A 101 13.47 6.12 8.60
C ILE A 101 13.18 7.28 7.64
N ARG A 102 13.69 8.47 7.94
CA ARG A 102 13.43 9.67 7.14
C ARG A 102 14.25 9.72 5.86
N TYR A 103 15.54 9.37 5.92
CA TYR A 103 16.50 9.63 4.84
C TYR A 103 17.06 8.38 4.17
N GLY A 104 16.69 7.19 4.63
CA GLY A 104 17.11 5.91 4.07
C GLY A 104 18.51 5.49 4.53
N GLY A 105 18.94 4.31 4.05
CA GLY A 105 20.20 3.70 4.47
C GLY A 105 21.44 4.48 4.01
N ALA A 106 21.42 5.04 2.80
CA ALA A 106 22.57 5.80 2.27
C ALA A 106 22.96 6.99 3.16
N ALA A 107 21.98 7.67 3.75
CA ALA A 107 22.19 8.83 4.63
C ALA A 107 22.96 8.51 5.93
N VAL A 108 23.12 7.22 6.26
CA VAL A 108 23.85 6.75 7.44
C VAL A 108 24.96 5.76 7.08
N GLY A 109 25.41 5.74 5.82
CA GLY A 109 26.46 4.83 5.35
C GLY A 109 26.03 3.36 5.30
N LYS A 110 24.74 3.09 5.08
CA LYS A 110 24.17 1.75 4.84
C LYS A 110 23.68 1.64 3.39
N SER A 111 23.10 0.48 3.05
CA SER A 111 22.63 0.21 1.70
C SER A 111 21.64 1.27 1.20
N ALA A 112 21.86 1.76 -0.03
CA ALA A 112 20.94 2.66 -0.72
C ALA A 112 19.61 1.97 -1.09
N ALA A 113 19.54 0.64 -1.00
CA ALA A 113 18.32 -0.11 -1.23
C ALA A 113 17.25 0.10 -0.15
N MET A 114 17.61 0.67 1.01
CA MET A 114 16.63 1.18 1.97
C MET A 114 16.33 2.64 1.64
N PRO A 115 15.21 2.95 0.96
CA PRO A 115 14.87 4.32 0.58
C PRO A 115 14.50 5.15 1.81
N GLY A 116 14.65 6.47 1.69
CA GLY A 116 14.07 7.41 2.64
C GLY A 116 12.58 7.61 2.43
N ASN A 117 11.94 8.26 3.40
CA ASN A 117 10.52 8.62 3.36
C ASN A 117 10.42 10.16 3.50
N PRO A 118 10.78 10.94 2.46
CA PRO A 118 10.84 12.40 2.54
C PRO A 118 9.45 13.06 2.74
N ASP A 119 8.38 12.33 2.42
CA ASP A 119 6.99 12.73 2.62
C ASP A 119 6.54 12.63 4.09
N LEU A 120 7.25 11.89 4.95
CA LEU A 120 6.97 11.83 6.38
C LEU A 120 7.48 13.10 7.07
N SER A 121 6.65 14.15 7.03
CA SER A 121 6.96 15.46 7.63
C SER A 121 6.57 15.56 9.11
N ASP A 122 5.58 14.78 9.56
CA ASP A 122 5.10 14.79 10.94
C ASP A 122 6.12 14.12 11.89
N PRO A 123 6.76 14.87 12.81
CA PRO A 123 7.75 14.32 13.72
C PRO A 123 7.15 13.31 14.70
N ALA A 124 5.87 13.42 15.06
CA ALA A 124 5.22 12.48 15.97
C ALA A 124 5.04 11.10 15.31
N VAL A 125 4.69 11.08 14.02
CA VAL A 125 4.59 9.83 13.24
C VAL A 125 5.97 9.17 13.09
N ILE A 126 7.01 9.96 12.84
CA ILE A 126 8.38 9.42 12.72
C ILE A 126 8.86 8.85 14.06
N ALA A 127 8.61 9.55 15.17
CA ALA A 127 8.92 9.05 16.51
C ALA A 127 8.19 7.73 16.79
N ALA A 128 6.90 7.64 16.43
CA ALA A 128 6.12 6.43 16.59
C ALA A 128 6.59 5.27 15.68
N LEU A 129 7.05 5.54 14.45
CA LEU A 129 7.67 4.52 13.59
C LEU A 129 8.95 3.95 14.21
N LYS A 130 9.76 4.83 14.80
CA LYS A 130 10.94 4.41 15.56
C LYS A 130 10.53 3.55 16.76
N ASP A 131 9.45 3.87 17.47
CA ASP A 131 8.93 3.02 18.56
C ASP A 131 8.42 1.66 18.06
N VAL A 132 7.83 1.58 16.87
CA VAL A 132 7.48 0.30 16.22
C VAL A 132 8.74 -0.55 16.00
N VAL A 133 9.84 0.04 15.52
CA VAL A 133 11.13 -0.68 15.35
C VAL A 133 11.68 -1.15 16.70
N ARG A 134 11.59 -0.33 17.75
CA ARG A 134 12.03 -0.71 19.12
C ARG A 134 11.18 -1.83 19.72
N ALA A 135 9.92 -1.97 19.31
CA ALA A 135 9.02 -2.96 19.88
C ALA A 135 9.38 -4.42 19.53
N PHE A 136 10.19 -4.65 18.49
CA PHE A 136 10.59 -6.00 18.07
C PHE A 136 11.60 -6.69 18.99
N SER A 137 12.23 -5.96 19.92
CA SER A 137 13.20 -6.53 20.87
C SER A 137 12.71 -6.53 22.31
N LYS A 138 11.39 -6.45 22.50
CA LYS A 138 10.73 -6.59 23.80
C LYS A 138 10.46 -8.05 24.10
#